data_AF-A0A7H8HVG8-F1
#
_entry.id   AF-A0A7H8HVG8-F1
#
_cell.length_a   1.000
_cell.length_b   1.000
_cell.length_c   1.000
_cell.angle_alpha   90.00
_cell.angle_beta   90.00
_cell.angle_gamma   90.00
#
_symmetry.space_group_name_H-M   'P 1'
#
loop_
_entity.id
_entity.type
_entity.pdbx_description
1 polymer ?
#
loop_
_entity_poly.entity_id
_entity_poly.type
_entity_poly.pdbx_seq_one_letter_code
_entity_poly.pdbx_strand_id
1 'polypeptide(L)'
;MSGRISYHYDIGGPSVTLDSACSSSLAALHTALLNIRADECAAAIVGAVSVFSTPEVPEFARVSRMSSPTGTSRPFTDAADGFVPRRASRR
;
A
#
# COMPACT_ATOMS: atom_id res chain seq x y z
N MET A 1 9.03 -6.74 6.53
CA MET A 1 7.75 -7.16 7.15
C MET A 1 7.46 -8.62 6.88
N SER A 2 7.61 -9.06 5.63
CA SER A 2 7.31 -10.42 5.16
C SER A 2 7.92 -11.55 6.01
N GLY A 3 9.21 -11.47 6.36
CA GLY A 3 9.89 -12.55 7.09
C GLY A 3 9.32 -12.86 8.48
N ARG A 4 8.79 -11.86 9.20
CA ARG A 4 8.13 -12.10 10.50
C ARG A 4 6.79 -12.81 10.33
N ILE A 5 6.06 -12.51 9.27
CA ILE A 5 4.79 -13.18 8.95
C ILE A 5 5.08 -14.63 8.55
N SER A 6 6.05 -14.86 7.66
CA SER A 6 6.46 -16.21 7.26
C SER A 6 6.91 -17.05 8.45
N TYR A 7 7.72 -16.49 9.36
CA TYR A 7 8.16 -17.20 10.57
C TYR A 7 6.99 -17.52 11.51
N HIS A 8 6.08 -16.56 11.73
CA HIS A 8 4.98 -16.76 12.68
C HIS A 8 3.95 -17.80 12.21
N TYR A 9 3.73 -17.89 10.91
CA TYR A 9 2.79 -18.85 10.30
C TYR A 9 3.48 -20.11 9.74
N ASP A 10 4.78 -20.29 9.99
CA ASP A 10 5.60 -21.41 9.49
C ASP A 10 5.48 -21.62 7.97
N ILE A 11 5.51 -20.52 7.20
CA ILE A 11 5.34 -20.53 5.74
C ILE A 11 6.72 -20.57 5.08
N GLY A 12 7.04 -21.70 4.42
CA GLY A 12 8.31 -21.91 3.71
C GLY A 12 8.41 -21.32 2.30
N GLY A 13 7.44 -20.49 1.87
CA GLY A 13 7.41 -19.88 0.53
C GLY A 13 8.14 -18.53 0.42
N PRO A 14 8.16 -17.91 -0.78
CA PRO A 14 8.85 -16.64 -1.03
C PRO A 14 8.34 -15.50 -0.14
N SER A 15 9.24 -14.86 0.60
CA SER A 15 8.92 -13.86 1.62
C SER A 15 9.45 -12.46 1.25
N VAL A 16 8.72 -11.74 0.39
CA VAL A 16 9.18 -10.46 -0.18
C VAL A 16 8.47 -9.26 0.46
N THR A 17 9.23 -8.20 0.76
CA THR A 17 8.69 -6.88 1.11
C THR A 17 9.03 -5.93 -0.03
N LEU A 18 8.03 -5.23 -0.58
CA LEU A 18 8.21 -4.30 -1.70
C LEU A 18 7.46 -2.99 -1.45
N ASP A 19 8.02 -1.91 -1.96
CA ASP A 19 7.48 -0.57 -1.86
C ASP A 19 7.55 0.10 -3.24
N SER A 20 6.38 0.32 -3.84
CA SER A 20 6.19 1.12 -5.06
C SER A 20 5.25 2.30 -4.81
N ALA A 21 5.29 2.85 -3.59
CA ALA A 21 4.41 3.93 -3.13
C ALA A 21 2.91 3.58 -3.24
N CYS A 22 2.13 4.34 -4.01
CA CYS A 22 0.67 4.21 -4.08
C CYS A 22 0.20 2.88 -4.68
N SER A 23 1.05 2.20 -5.45
CA SER A 23 0.74 0.92 -6.09
C SER A 23 1.24 -0.31 -5.33
N SER A 24 1.79 -0.15 -4.12
CA SER A 24 2.44 -1.24 -3.38
C SER A 24 1.55 -2.48 -3.18
N SER A 25 0.26 -2.30 -2.91
CA SER A 25 -0.67 -3.43 -2.77
C SER A 25 -0.88 -4.18 -4.08
N LEU A 26 -1.01 -3.47 -5.19
CA LEU A 26 -1.19 -4.06 -6.52
C LEU A 26 0.10 -4.71 -7.03
N ALA A 27 1.25 -4.08 -6.81
CA ALA A 27 2.55 -4.65 -7.13
C ALA A 27 2.78 -5.95 -6.35
N ALA A 28 2.42 -6.00 -5.06
CA ALA A 28 2.52 -7.21 -4.26
C ALA A 28 1.60 -8.32 -4.75
N LEU A 29 0.38 -7.97 -5.15
CA LEU A 29 -0.56 -8.91 -5.74
C LEU A 29 -0.06 -9.44 -7.08
N HIS A 30 0.50 -8.57 -7.93
CA HIS A 30 1.07 -8.95 -9.22
C HIS A 30 2.20 -9.95 -9.05
N THR A 31 3.16 -9.67 -8.17
CA THR A 31 4.28 -10.57 -7.88
C THR A 31 3.80 -11.92 -7.33
N ALA A 32 2.80 -11.92 -6.44
CA ALA A 32 2.23 -13.16 -5.93
C ALA A 32 1.61 -14.02 -7.04
N LEU A 33 0.89 -13.40 -7.98
CA LEU A 33 0.33 -14.09 -9.15
C LEU A 33 1.40 -14.68 -10.06
N LEU A 34 2.52 -13.96 -10.26
CA LEU A 34 3.65 -14.48 -11.04
C LEU A 34 4.27 -15.70 -10.38
N ASN A 35 4.49 -15.66 -9.06
CA ASN A 35 5.08 -16.78 -8.32
C ASN A 35 4.17 -18.02 -8.33
N ILE A 36 2.85 -17.84 -8.19
CA ILE A 36 1.89 -18.95 -8.28
C ILE A 36 1.87 -19.52 -9.70
N ARG A 37 1.90 -18.69 -10.74
CA ARG A 37 1.91 -19.16 -12.14
C ARG A 37 3.21 -19.83 -12.54
N ALA A 38 4.32 -19.45 -11.90
CA ALA A 38 5.63 -20.06 -12.10
C ALA A 38 5.81 -21.35 -11.27
N ASP A 39 4.80 -21.78 -10.52
CA ASP A 39 4.84 -22.94 -9.62
C ASP A 39 5.88 -22.82 -8.49
N GLU A 40 6.33 -21.59 -8.18
CA GLU A 40 7.25 -21.28 -7.09
C GLU A 40 6.55 -21.33 -5.72
N CYS A 41 5.22 -21.17 -5.70
CA CYS A 41 4.41 -21.37 -4.51
C CYS A 41 2.95 -21.74 -4.83
N ALA A 42 2.36 -22.65 -4.04
CA ALA A 42 0.95 -23.06 -4.23
C ALA A 42 -0.06 -22.02 -3.73
N ALA A 43 0.36 -21.16 -2.79
CA ALA A 43 -0.46 -20.10 -2.22
C ALA A 43 0.42 -18.93 -1.78
N ALA A 44 -0.14 -17.73 -1.77
CA ALA A 44 0.55 -16.51 -1.36
C ALA A 44 -0.34 -15.64 -0.47
N ILE A 45 0.24 -15.09 0.60
CA ILE A 45 -0.40 -14.08 1.44
C ILE A 45 0.09 -12.71 0.97
N VAL A 46 -0.85 -11.85 0.59
CA VAL A 46 -0.56 -10.49 0.14
C VAL A 46 -1.23 -9.49 1.08
N GLY A 47 -0.44 -8.56 1.59
CA GLY A 47 -0.93 -7.49 2.44
C GLY A 47 -0.09 -6.23 2.25
N ALA A 48 -0.72 -5.07 2.43
CA ALA A 48 -0.06 -3.78 2.47
C ALA A 48 -0.71 -2.92 3.54
N VAL A 49 0.10 -2.11 4.22
CA VAL A 49 -0.37 -1.19 5.25
C VAL A 49 0.27 0.17 5.04
N SER A 50 -0.53 1.23 5.17
CA SER A 50 -0.04 2.62 5.16
C SER A 50 -0.41 3.28 6.49
N VAL A 51 0.61 3.72 7.21
CA VAL A 51 0.50 4.34 8.53
C VAL A 51 1.28 5.64 8.54
N PHE A 52 0.60 6.75 8.80
CA PHE A 52 1.23 8.06 8.99
C PHE A 52 1.52 8.26 10.48
N SER A 53 2.68 7.82 10.94
CA SER A 53 3.09 7.94 12.36
C SER A 53 3.52 9.36 12.74
N THR A 54 4.04 10.12 11.78
CA THR A 54 4.44 11.52 11.90
C THR A 54 3.60 12.40 10.95
N PRO A 55 3.45 13.72 11.24
CA PRO A 55 2.71 14.63 10.38
C PRO A 55 3.44 14.99 9.06
N GLU A 56 4.71 14.60 8.90
CA GLU A 56 5.56 14.98 7.77
C GLU A 56 4.96 14.58 6.41
N VAL A 57 4.41 13.37 6.30
CA VAL A 57 3.84 12.87 5.05
C VAL A 57 2.58 13.65 4.64
N PRO A 58 1.57 13.84 5.51
CA PRO A 58 0.43 14.68 5.17
C PRO A 58 0.80 16.16 5.01
N GLU A 59 1.78 16.69 5.75
CA GLU A 59 2.28 18.06 5.54
C GLU A 59 2.98 18.23 4.20
N PHE A 60 3.83 17.28 3.81
CA PHE A 60 4.47 17.25 2.50
C PHE A 60 3.43 17.22 1.38
N ALA A 61 2.39 16.40 1.51
CA ALA A 61 1.28 16.37 0.55
C ALA A 61 0.54 17.71 0.47
N ARG A 62 0.41 18.43 1.59
CA ARG A 62 -0.19 19.77 1.64
C ARG A 62 0.70 20.82 0.96
N VAL A 63 1.98 20.90 1.33
CA VAL A 63 2.93 21.89 0.79
C VAL A 63 3.18 21.68 -0.71
N SER A 64 3.17 20.42 -1.15
CA SER A 64 3.32 20.06 -2.56
C SER A 64 2.04 20.23 -3.40
N ARG A 65 0.97 20.80 -2.83
CA ARG A 65 -0.35 21.00 -3.47
C ARG A 65 -0.98 19.70 -4.00
N MET A 66 -0.65 18.57 -3.38
CA MET A 66 -1.24 17.26 -3.71
C MET A 66 -2.53 16.99 -2.92
N SER A 67 -2.63 17.55 -1.71
CA SER A 67 -3.80 17.37 -0.84
C SER A 67 -4.95 18.30 -1.26
N SER A 68 -6.17 17.75 -1.33
CA SER A 68 -7.39 18.54 -1.52
C SER A 68 -7.61 19.49 -0.32
N PRO A 69 -7.75 20.81 -0.52
CA PRO A 69 -8.09 21.76 0.54
C PRO A 69 -9.49 21.54 1.11
N THR A 70 -10.40 21.01 0.30
CA THR A 70 -11.78 20.68 0.70
C THR A 70 -11.86 19.35 1.46
N GLY A 71 -10.74 18.65 1.64
CA GLY A 71 -10.69 17.40 2.40
C GLY A 71 -11.47 16.26 1.75
N THR A 72 -11.74 16.35 0.44
CA THR A 72 -12.49 15.33 -0.31
C THR A 72 -11.81 15.03 -1.64
N SER A 73 -11.54 13.76 -1.92
CA SER A 73 -11.08 13.34 -3.25
C SER A 73 -12.24 13.31 -4.24
N ARG A 74 -12.18 14.11 -5.32
CA ARG A 74 -13.24 14.19 -6.35
C ARG A 74 -12.72 13.72 -7.72
N PRO A 75 -12.56 12.41 -7.93
CA PRO A 75 -11.95 11.89 -9.16
C PRO A 75 -12.83 12.20 -10.38
N PHE A 76 -12.18 12.64 -11.47
CA PHE A 76 -12.80 12.90 -12.78
C PHE A 76 -13.88 13.99 -12.82
N THR A 77 -13.85 14.94 -11.87
CA THR A 77 -14.75 16.11 -11.85
C THR A 77 -14.01 17.41 -12.18
N ASP A 78 -14.73 18.42 -12.68
CA ASP A 78 -14.17 19.76 -12.91
C ASP A 78 -13.71 20.44 -11.59
N ALA A 79 -14.31 20.05 -10.46
CA ALA A 79 -13.94 20.52 -9.13
C ALA A 79 -12.83 19.70 -8.45
N ALA A 80 -12.03 18.94 -9.22
CA ALA A 80 -10.92 18.14 -8.70
C ALA A 80 -9.74 19.03 -8.27
N ASP A 81 -9.43 19.03 -6.98
CA ASP A 81 -8.45 19.93 -6.34
C ASP A 81 -7.36 19.21 -5.54
N GLY A 82 -7.25 17.88 -5.69
CA GLY A 82 -6.25 17.04 -5.01
C GLY A 82 -6.84 15.74 -4.46
N PHE A 83 -6.05 15.00 -3.68
CA PHE A 83 -6.50 13.78 -2.98
C PHE A 83 -6.42 13.93 -1.47
N VAL A 84 -7.03 13.02 -0.72
CA VAL A 84 -6.95 12.97 0.74
C VAL A 84 -6.11 11.77 1.18
N PRO A 85 -4.96 11.98 1.83
CA PRO A 85 -4.17 10.88 2.39
C PRO A 85 -4.99 10.09 3.42
N ARG A 86 -5.22 8.81 3.16
CA ARG A 86 -6.00 7.95 4.05
C ARG A 86 -5.11 7.02 4.86
N ARG A 87 -5.17 7.12 6.19
CA ARG A 87 -4.51 6.19 7.10
C ARG A 87 -5.38 4.94 7.32
N ALA A 88 -4.77 3.78 7.52
CA ALA A 88 -5.49 2.62 8.07
C ALA A 88 -5.99 2.95 9.50
N SER A 89 -7.31 2.98 9.70
CA SER A 89 -7.91 3.33 11.00
C SER A 89 -7.52 2.32 12.07
N ARG A 90 -7.01 2.80 13.21
CA ARG A 90 -7.09 2.01 14.45
C ARG A 90 -8.54 2.05 14.89
N ARG A 91 -9.27 0.95 14.70
CA ARG A 91 -10.47 0.71 15.51
C ARG A 91 -10.05 0.38 16.93
#